data_AF-W9ZNX6-F1
#
_entry.id   AF-W9ZNX6-F1
#
_cell.length_a   1.000
_cell.length_b   1.000
_cell.length_c   1.000
_cell.angle_alpha   90.00
_cell.angle_beta   90.00
_cell.angle_gamma   90.00
#
_symmetry.space_group_name_H-M   'P 1'
#
loop_
_entity.id
_entity.type
_entity.pdbx_description
1 polymer ?
#
loop_
_entity_poly.entity_id
_entity_poly.type
_entity_poly.pdbx_seq_one_letter_code
_entity_poly.pdbx_strand_id
1 'polypeptide(L)'
;MPLATIHLISLTQETSLISFLQTLKATTTLHPLVISKVIRWIITPTKIDTGELLNTSQPWDLLVILLADTTAHPETEIKTKTSTPTSTKTKTPLLQNPLRSQISQHWSTTAGIPSRLTRDFAISTNPQLLHPDPSSVPALTGALDNPRIGKSAQTLELSAELARWIESFAETRAGRNPLSMLNLLAFKAGMKESYLKYGKAFGESIGRRRGGVAKLVGNVVIDQRDQQAEEDAKSGSSWHEFALASYPSILHFADMLASEDYQAVNLKYRVPALEDTCILCTSEIEIEDLLAGNDDNVGTASSNSQTVKVTAKL
;
A
#
# COMPACT_ATOMS: atom_id res chain seq x y z
N MET A 1 -18.26 -7.01 -4.31
CA MET A 1 -16.92 -6.65 -3.81
C MET A 1 -17.13 -5.60 -2.75
N PRO A 2 -16.87 -5.86 -1.45
CA PRO A 2 -16.91 -4.80 -0.47
C PRO A 2 -15.92 -3.69 -0.86
N LEU A 3 -16.31 -2.45 -0.56
CA LEU A 3 -15.44 -1.30 -0.76
C LEU A 3 -14.49 -1.21 0.43
N ALA A 4 -13.23 -0.90 0.14
CA ALA A 4 -12.27 -0.49 1.13
C ALA A 4 -11.66 0.85 0.73
N THR A 5 -11.37 1.69 1.71
CA THR A 5 -10.67 2.96 1.50
C THR A 5 -9.26 2.83 2.03
N ILE A 6 -8.31 3.17 1.16
CA ILE A 6 -6.88 3.19 1.44
C ILE A 6 -6.55 4.64 1.83
N HIS A 7 -6.01 4.84 3.03
CA HIS A 7 -5.63 6.14 3.56
C HIS A 7 -4.12 6.18 3.78
N LEU A 8 -3.49 7.27 3.32
CA LEU A 8 -2.17 7.69 3.79
C LEU A 8 -2.35 8.92 4.66
N ILE A 9 -1.73 8.90 5.84
CA ILE A 9 -1.99 9.86 6.91
C ILE A 9 -0.66 10.40 7.43
N SER A 10 -0.54 11.72 7.48
CA SER A 10 0.44 12.43 8.31
C SER A 10 -0.29 13.02 9.50
N LEU A 11 0.22 12.79 10.70
CA LEU A 11 -0.36 13.26 11.95
C LEU A 11 0.00 14.73 12.19
N THR A 12 -0.72 15.41 13.10
CA THR A 12 -0.28 16.71 13.58
C THR A 12 0.93 16.56 14.51
N GLN A 13 1.70 17.63 14.71
CA GLN A 13 2.89 17.58 15.58
C GLN A 13 2.54 17.28 17.05
N GLU A 14 1.30 17.57 17.46
CA GLU A 14 0.78 17.33 18.81
C GLU A 14 0.20 15.93 18.97
N THR A 15 0.01 15.18 17.88
CA THR A 15 -0.61 13.86 17.88
C THR A 15 0.47 12.79 17.89
N SER A 16 0.58 12.04 19.00
CA SER A 16 1.39 10.82 19.02
C SER A 16 0.71 9.69 18.25
N LEU A 17 1.51 8.79 17.68
CA LEU A 17 1.02 7.61 17.00
C LEU A 17 0.10 6.75 17.89
N ILE A 18 0.49 6.54 19.15
CA ILE A 18 -0.32 5.78 20.13
C ILE A 18 -1.67 6.46 20.37
N SER A 19 -1.71 7.79 20.56
CA SER A 19 -2.98 8.51 20.77
C SER A 19 -3.91 8.40 19.56
N PHE A 20 -3.36 8.43 18.34
CA PHE A 20 -4.15 8.23 17.13
C PHE A 20 -4.73 6.81 17.06
N LEU A 21 -3.89 5.79 17.31
CA LEU A 21 -4.31 4.39 17.30
C LEU A 21 -5.38 4.09 18.36
N GLN A 22 -5.26 4.66 19.55
CA GLN A 22 -6.28 4.56 20.61
C GLN A 22 -7.61 5.19 20.15
N THR A 23 -7.55 6.37 19.52
CA THR A 23 -8.72 7.05 18.96
C THR A 23 -9.37 6.21 17.84
N LEU A 24 -8.55 5.60 16.97
CA LEU A 24 -9.02 4.75 15.88
C LEU A 24 -9.72 3.51 16.42
N LYS A 25 -9.12 2.85 17.41
CA LYS A 25 -9.70 1.67 18.09
C LYS A 25 -10.99 1.99 18.83
N ALA A 26 -11.09 3.18 19.43
CA ALA A 26 -12.30 3.63 20.11
C ALA A 26 -13.45 3.96 19.13
N THR A 27 -13.14 4.21 17.86
CA THR A 27 -14.15 4.50 16.82
C THR A 27 -14.72 3.19 16.25
N THR A 28 -15.71 2.63 16.93
CA THR A 28 -16.28 1.30 16.65
C THR A 28 -16.97 1.15 15.29
N THR A 29 -17.28 2.25 14.62
CA THR A 29 -17.87 2.28 13.28
C THR A 29 -16.86 2.05 12.15
N LEU A 30 -15.57 2.00 12.48
CA LEU A 30 -14.51 1.74 11.51
C LEU A 30 -14.06 0.29 11.62
N HIS A 31 -13.76 -0.31 10.47
CA HIS A 31 -13.28 -1.70 10.38
C HIS A 31 -11.92 -1.72 9.69
N PRO A 32 -10.82 -1.46 10.43
CA PRO A 32 -9.49 -1.54 9.86
C PRO A 32 -9.15 -2.98 9.43
N LEU A 33 -8.78 -3.14 8.16
CA LEU A 33 -8.13 -4.34 7.65
C LEU A 33 -6.62 -4.29 7.90
N VAL A 34 -6.02 -3.12 7.70
CA VAL A 34 -4.58 -2.90 7.82
C VAL A 34 -4.35 -1.57 8.51
N ILE A 35 -3.43 -1.57 9.47
CA ILE A 35 -2.83 -0.36 10.05
C ILE A 35 -1.33 -0.61 10.05
N SER A 36 -0.58 0.21 9.33
CA SER A 36 0.84 -0.03 9.06
C SER A 36 1.61 1.28 9.15
N LYS A 37 2.79 1.26 9.77
CA LYS A 37 3.70 2.40 9.80
C LYS A 37 4.35 2.55 8.44
N VAL A 38 4.40 3.75 7.90
CA VAL A 38 5.10 4.00 6.63
C VAL A 38 6.61 3.98 6.87
N ILE A 39 7.34 3.24 6.03
CA ILE A 39 8.79 3.12 6.11
C ILE A 39 9.45 4.02 5.05
N ARG A 40 9.17 3.78 3.76
CA ARG A 40 9.68 4.60 2.66
C ARG A 40 9.01 4.31 1.33
N TRP A 41 9.15 5.22 0.39
CA TRP A 41 8.94 4.94 -1.03
C TRP A 41 10.04 4.02 -1.58
N ILE A 42 9.62 2.96 -2.29
CA ILE A 42 10.46 2.13 -3.15
C ILE A 42 10.36 2.62 -4.61
N ILE A 43 9.14 2.96 -5.03
CA ILE A 43 8.85 3.59 -6.32
C ILE A 43 7.96 4.79 -6.04
N THR A 44 8.34 5.97 -6.54
CA THR A 44 7.53 7.18 -6.43
C THR A 44 6.61 7.32 -7.66
N PRO A 45 5.38 7.85 -7.51
CA PRO A 45 4.55 8.19 -8.67
C PRO A 45 5.26 9.25 -9.52
N THR A 46 4.96 9.26 -10.82
CA THR A 46 5.58 10.20 -11.78
C THR A 46 4.58 11.05 -12.55
N LYS A 47 3.29 10.69 -12.49
CA LYS A 47 2.22 11.35 -13.23
C LYS A 47 0.99 11.59 -12.36
N ILE A 48 0.52 10.57 -11.65
CA ILE A 48 -0.77 10.58 -10.95
C ILE A 48 -0.56 10.93 -9.47
N ASP A 49 -1.35 11.87 -8.96
CA ASP A 49 -1.33 12.34 -7.56
C ASP A 49 0.06 12.74 -7.05
N THR A 50 0.98 13.15 -7.94
CA THR A 50 2.37 13.42 -7.53
C THR A 50 2.46 14.56 -6.51
N GLY A 51 1.62 15.59 -6.66
CA GLY A 51 1.56 16.70 -5.70
C GLY A 51 1.08 16.23 -4.34
N GLU A 52 -0.02 15.49 -4.30
CA GLU A 52 -0.65 15.01 -3.08
C GLU A 52 0.19 13.95 -2.36
N LEU A 53 0.86 13.06 -3.11
CA LEU A 53 1.65 11.95 -2.56
C LEU A 53 3.09 12.32 -2.21
N LEU A 54 3.71 13.27 -2.93
CA LEU A 54 5.13 13.60 -2.77
C LEU A 54 5.41 14.99 -2.22
N ASN A 55 4.53 15.98 -2.45
CA ASN A 55 4.72 17.34 -1.95
C ASN A 55 4.03 17.54 -0.60
N THR A 56 4.24 16.59 0.31
CA THR A 56 3.76 16.67 1.68
C THR A 56 4.66 17.58 2.50
N SER A 57 4.09 18.33 3.45
CA SER A 57 4.86 19.16 4.39
C SER A 57 5.51 18.29 5.48
N GLN A 58 5.03 17.06 5.67
CA GLN A 58 5.58 16.06 6.57
C GLN A 58 5.60 14.69 5.90
N PRO A 59 6.47 13.76 6.33
CA PRO A 59 6.39 12.37 5.88
C PRO A 59 5.02 11.75 6.17
N TRP A 60 4.64 10.74 5.41
CA TRP A 60 3.51 9.90 5.77
C TRP A 60 3.87 9.08 7.01
N ASP A 61 2.98 9.03 8.00
CA ASP A 61 3.17 8.24 9.22
C ASP A 61 2.51 6.86 9.09
N LEU A 62 1.31 6.83 8.53
CA LEU A 62 0.43 5.67 8.55
C LEU A 62 -0.17 5.36 7.18
N LEU A 63 -0.23 4.06 6.89
CA LEU A 63 -1.17 3.46 5.95
C LEU A 63 -2.31 2.82 6.75
N VAL A 64 -3.55 3.23 6.47
CA VAL A 64 -4.75 2.61 7.05
C VAL A 64 -5.67 2.15 5.92
N ILE A 65 -6.08 0.88 5.94
CA ILE A 65 -7.09 0.35 5.01
C ILE A 65 -8.35 0.03 5.78
N LEU A 66 -9.44 0.72 5.48
CA LEU A 66 -10.73 0.56 6.15
C LEU A 66 -11.72 -0.17 5.25
N LEU A 67 -12.36 -1.23 5.74
CA LEU A 67 -13.47 -1.87 5.06
C LEU A 67 -14.76 -1.09 5.31
N ALA A 68 -15.53 -0.81 4.27
CA ALA A 68 -16.85 -0.22 4.40
C ALA A 68 -17.81 -1.22 5.06
N ASP A 69 -18.63 -0.75 5.99
CA ASP A 69 -19.64 -1.58 6.64
C ASP A 69 -20.76 -1.96 5.64
N THR A 70 -20.93 -3.24 5.39
CA THR A 70 -21.99 -3.78 4.51
C THR A 70 -23.31 -4.01 5.25
N THR A 71 -23.35 -3.83 6.57
CA THR A 71 -24.54 -4.09 7.41
C THR A 71 -25.53 -2.93 7.50
N ALA A 72 -25.30 -1.83 6.78
CA ALA A 72 -26.34 -0.86 6.49
C ALA A 72 -27.42 -1.52 5.62
N HIS A 73 -28.38 -2.20 6.24
CA HIS A 73 -29.61 -2.64 5.61
C HIS A 73 -30.25 -1.42 4.91
N PRO A 74 -30.76 -1.56 3.67
CA PRO A 74 -31.71 -0.59 3.18
C PRO A 74 -32.90 -0.67 4.13
N GLU A 75 -33.11 0.38 4.93
CA GLU A 75 -34.38 0.53 5.63
C GLU A 75 -35.48 0.36 4.58
N THR A 76 -36.38 -0.59 4.84
CA THR A 76 -37.57 -0.84 4.06
C THR A 76 -38.44 0.41 4.14
N GLU A 77 -38.15 1.40 3.30
CA GLU A 77 -39.00 2.56 3.13
C GLU A 77 -40.26 2.08 2.42
N ILE A 78 -41.33 2.02 3.20
CA ILE A 78 -42.69 1.86 2.70
C ILE A 78 -42.92 2.99 1.70
N LYS A 79 -43.08 2.62 0.43
CA LYS A 79 -43.37 3.51 -0.69
C LYS A 79 -44.64 4.34 -0.43
N THR A 80 -44.50 5.52 0.13
CA THR A 80 -45.49 6.60 -0.02
C THR A 80 -45.09 7.42 -1.24
N LYS A 81 -45.94 7.37 -2.27
CA LYS A 81 -45.76 8.04 -3.56
C LYS A 81 -45.81 9.56 -3.38
N THR A 82 -44.70 10.23 -3.10
CA THR A 82 -44.44 11.59 -3.59
C THR A 82 -43.00 12.00 -3.27
N SER A 83 -42.32 12.56 -4.27
CA SER A 83 -41.08 13.34 -4.22
C SER A 83 -39.71 12.63 -4.16
N THR A 84 -38.97 12.81 -5.28
CA THR A 84 -37.49 12.89 -5.46
C THR A 84 -36.64 11.62 -5.28
N PRO A 85 -35.82 11.21 -6.30
CA PRO A 85 -35.00 10.01 -6.22
C PRO A 85 -33.76 10.26 -5.34
N THR A 86 -33.83 9.89 -4.07
CA THR A 86 -32.65 9.86 -3.19
C THR A 86 -32.03 8.46 -3.26
N SER A 87 -30.95 8.35 -4.04
CA SER A 87 -30.17 7.11 -4.20
C SER A 87 -29.47 6.71 -2.90
N THR A 88 -29.61 5.44 -2.51
CA THR A 88 -29.00 4.79 -1.35
C THR A 88 -27.47 4.80 -1.45
N LYS A 89 -26.83 5.68 -0.68
CA LYS A 89 -25.37 5.86 -0.60
C LYS A 89 -24.72 4.72 0.17
N THR A 90 -23.89 3.91 -0.48
CA THR A 90 -22.81 3.18 0.23
C THR A 90 -21.85 4.23 0.79
N LYS A 91 -21.91 4.50 2.11
CA LYS A 91 -21.03 5.48 2.76
C LYS A 91 -19.60 4.93 2.74
N THR A 92 -18.73 5.54 1.95
CA THR A 92 -17.28 5.37 2.07
C THR A 92 -16.87 5.69 3.51
N PRO A 93 -16.09 4.84 4.22
CA PRO A 93 -15.65 5.11 5.57
C PRO A 93 -14.72 6.33 5.56
N LEU A 94 -15.23 7.47 6.04
CA LEU A 94 -14.46 8.69 6.18
C LEU A 94 -13.86 8.74 7.60
N LEU A 95 -12.60 9.17 7.70
CA LEU A 95 -11.98 9.52 8.97
C LEU A 95 -12.61 10.83 9.47
N GLN A 96 -13.69 10.71 10.26
CA GLN A 96 -14.41 11.84 10.86
C GLN A 96 -13.77 12.27 12.18
N ASN A 97 -14.29 13.34 12.80
CA ASN A 97 -13.88 13.69 14.17
C ASN A 97 -14.22 12.54 15.14
N PRO A 98 -13.36 12.23 16.12
CA PRO A 98 -12.15 12.98 16.52
C PRO A 98 -10.86 12.66 15.74
N LEU A 99 -10.86 11.67 14.84
CA LEU A 99 -9.65 11.31 14.08
C LEU A 99 -9.19 12.43 13.13
N ARG A 100 -10.12 13.14 12.49
CA ARG A 100 -9.76 14.17 11.51
C ARG A 100 -8.93 15.30 12.11
N SER A 101 -9.18 15.69 13.36
CA SER A 101 -8.41 16.75 14.06
C SER A 101 -6.97 16.34 14.40
N GLN A 102 -6.65 15.05 14.31
CA GLN A 102 -5.31 14.51 14.58
C GLN A 102 -4.46 14.37 13.31
N ILE A 103 -5.01 14.74 12.14
CA ILE A 103 -4.40 14.51 10.83
C ILE A 103 -4.03 15.86 10.20
N SER A 104 -2.74 16.05 9.91
CA SER A 104 -2.23 17.24 9.23
C SER A 104 -2.40 17.13 7.71
N GLN A 105 -2.06 15.99 7.13
CA GLN A 105 -2.20 15.71 5.70
C GLN A 105 -2.80 14.33 5.47
N HIS A 106 -3.57 14.21 4.40
CA HIS A 106 -4.35 13.01 4.11
C HIS A 106 -4.46 12.83 2.61
N TRP A 107 -4.15 11.62 2.14
CA TRP A 107 -4.49 11.14 0.81
C TRP A 107 -5.34 9.88 0.94
N SER A 108 -6.28 9.66 0.02
CA SER A 108 -7.01 8.40 -0.03
C SER A 108 -7.55 8.05 -1.40
N THR A 109 -7.73 6.75 -1.62
CA THR A 109 -8.50 6.21 -2.72
C THR A 109 -9.41 5.07 -2.25
N THR A 110 -10.48 4.78 -2.98
CA THR A 110 -11.40 3.68 -2.66
C THR A 110 -11.28 2.58 -3.69
N ALA A 111 -11.30 1.33 -3.26
CA ALA A 111 -11.22 0.18 -4.15
C ALA A 111 -12.23 -0.90 -3.79
N GLY A 112 -12.76 -1.58 -4.81
CA GLY A 112 -13.54 -2.79 -4.64
C GLY A 112 -12.61 -3.99 -4.49
N ILE A 113 -12.66 -4.65 -3.34
CA ILE A 113 -11.86 -5.84 -3.04
C ILE A 113 -12.74 -7.10 -3.21
N PRO A 114 -12.26 -8.17 -3.85
CA PRO A 114 -12.95 -9.46 -3.84
C PRO A 114 -13.22 -9.94 -2.41
N SER A 115 -14.47 -10.31 -2.07
CA SER A 115 -14.85 -10.70 -0.71
C SER A 115 -14.04 -11.88 -0.15
N ARG A 116 -13.51 -12.75 -1.04
CA ARG A 116 -12.61 -13.85 -0.67
C ARG A 116 -11.31 -13.38 -0.02
N LEU A 117 -10.88 -12.14 -0.27
CA LEU A 117 -9.67 -11.54 0.29
C LEU A 117 -9.95 -10.76 1.57
N THR A 118 -11.21 -10.41 1.88
CA THR A 118 -11.56 -9.61 3.07
C THR A 118 -12.23 -10.42 4.17
N ARG A 119 -12.93 -11.51 3.83
CA ARG A 119 -13.77 -12.29 4.76
C ARG A 119 -13.03 -12.71 6.04
N ASP A 120 -11.89 -13.36 5.87
CA ASP A 120 -11.10 -13.92 6.97
C ASP A 120 -9.75 -13.19 7.14
N PHE A 121 -9.64 -11.99 6.56
CA PHE A 121 -8.37 -11.28 6.45
C PHE A 121 -7.79 -10.93 7.82
N ALA A 122 -8.58 -10.24 8.64
CA ALA A 122 -8.15 -9.77 9.95
C ALA A 122 -7.94 -10.92 10.96
N ILE A 123 -8.67 -12.03 10.80
CA ILE A 123 -8.70 -13.14 11.78
C ILE A 123 -7.66 -14.21 11.45
N SER A 124 -7.34 -14.41 10.16
CA SER A 124 -6.52 -15.54 9.72
C SER A 124 -5.41 -15.12 8.76
N THR A 125 -5.75 -14.52 7.62
CA THR A 125 -4.76 -14.29 6.55
C THR A 125 -3.65 -13.33 6.97
N ASN A 126 -4.00 -12.17 7.54
CA ASN A 126 -2.99 -11.17 7.90
C ASN A 126 -2.14 -11.62 9.08
N PRO A 127 -2.69 -12.16 10.20
CA PRO A 127 -1.88 -12.70 11.28
C PRO A 127 -0.89 -13.78 10.83
N GLN A 128 -1.30 -14.71 9.96
CA GLN A 128 -0.40 -15.76 9.44
C GLN A 128 0.73 -15.21 8.56
N LEU A 129 0.49 -14.10 7.86
CA LEU A 129 1.52 -13.45 7.04
C LEU A 129 2.48 -12.58 7.87
N LEU A 130 1.99 -12.01 8.97
CA LEU A 130 2.80 -11.19 9.88
C LEU A 130 3.60 -12.04 10.87
N HIS A 131 3.08 -13.21 11.24
CA HIS A 131 3.70 -14.14 12.17
C HIS A 131 3.75 -15.55 11.57
N PRO A 132 4.48 -15.75 10.46
CA PRO A 132 4.55 -17.05 9.80
C PRO A 132 5.29 -18.06 10.68
N ASP A 133 4.94 -19.34 10.54
CA ASP A 133 5.78 -20.42 11.06
C ASP A 133 7.18 -20.28 10.42
N PRO A 134 8.28 -20.22 11.19
CA PRO A 134 9.63 -20.09 10.64
C PRO A 134 9.97 -21.15 9.60
N SER A 135 9.42 -22.37 9.71
CA SER A 135 9.61 -23.45 8.74
C SER A 135 8.86 -23.23 7.41
N SER A 136 7.85 -22.36 7.40
CA SER A 136 7.09 -21.98 6.20
C SER A 136 7.72 -20.82 5.42
N VAL A 137 8.67 -20.10 6.02
CA VAL A 137 9.39 -19.01 5.36
C VAL A 137 10.40 -19.61 4.37
N PRO A 138 10.29 -19.30 3.07
CA PRO A 138 11.22 -19.83 2.08
C PRO A 138 12.63 -19.27 2.30
N ALA A 139 13.65 -20.10 2.10
CA ALA A 139 15.02 -19.61 2.09
C ALA A 139 15.25 -18.62 0.94
N LEU A 140 16.19 -17.68 1.14
CA LEU A 140 16.66 -16.81 0.06
C LEU A 140 17.23 -17.66 -1.08
N THR A 141 17.06 -17.21 -2.32
CA THR A 141 17.42 -18.02 -3.50
C THR A 141 18.90 -17.96 -3.86
N GLY A 142 19.68 -17.14 -3.14
CA GLY A 142 21.06 -16.81 -3.48
C GLY A 142 21.18 -15.70 -4.53
N ALA A 143 20.07 -15.09 -4.94
CA ALA A 143 20.09 -14.00 -5.94
C ALA A 143 20.86 -12.77 -5.43
N LEU A 144 21.01 -12.62 -4.11
CA LEU A 144 21.78 -11.54 -3.49
C LEU A 144 23.31 -11.74 -3.55
N ASP A 145 23.79 -12.95 -3.83
CA ASP A 145 25.24 -13.23 -3.90
C ASP A 145 25.88 -12.64 -5.17
N ASN A 146 25.11 -12.61 -6.27
CA ASN A 146 25.47 -11.97 -7.53
C ASN A 146 24.25 -11.23 -8.09
N PRO A 147 23.88 -10.08 -7.50
CA PRO A 147 22.61 -9.45 -7.77
C PRO A 147 22.59 -8.79 -9.15
N ARG A 148 21.47 -8.96 -9.85
CA ARG A 148 21.18 -8.13 -11.02
C ARG A 148 20.89 -6.70 -10.56
N ILE A 149 21.84 -5.79 -10.81
CA ILE A 149 21.68 -4.37 -10.49
C ILE A 149 21.09 -3.60 -11.67
N GLY A 150 19.92 -2.98 -11.44
CA GLY A 150 19.30 -2.05 -12.36
C GLY A 150 19.79 -0.61 -12.17
N LYS A 151 19.48 0.26 -13.14
CA LYS A 151 19.86 1.68 -13.07
C LYS A 151 19.09 2.47 -12.00
N SER A 152 17.87 2.05 -11.70
CA SER A 152 16.98 2.72 -10.74
C SER A 152 15.97 1.74 -10.15
N ALA A 153 15.38 2.09 -9.02
CA ALA A 153 14.29 1.31 -8.43
C ALA A 153 12.94 1.52 -9.13
N GLN A 154 12.80 2.54 -9.99
CA GLN A 154 11.53 2.96 -10.60
C GLN A 154 10.89 1.88 -11.48
N THR A 155 11.69 0.95 -12.00
CA THR A 155 11.25 -0.21 -12.78
C THR A 155 11.09 -1.48 -11.94
N LEU A 156 11.15 -1.37 -10.61
CA LEU A 156 11.18 -2.49 -9.67
C LEU A 156 12.41 -3.40 -9.87
N GLU A 157 13.55 -2.78 -10.16
CA GLU A 157 14.87 -3.41 -10.20
C GLU A 157 15.66 -3.03 -8.94
N LEU A 158 16.59 -3.89 -8.51
CA LEU A 158 17.48 -3.54 -7.39
C LEU A 158 18.51 -2.51 -7.87
N SER A 159 18.44 -1.28 -7.39
CA SER A 159 19.48 -0.27 -7.63
C SER A 159 20.54 -0.30 -6.54
N ALA A 160 21.73 0.26 -6.80
CA ALA A 160 22.80 0.37 -5.80
C ALA A 160 22.42 1.25 -4.59
N GLU A 161 21.54 2.24 -4.77
CA GLU A 161 21.00 3.05 -3.67
C GLU A 161 20.01 2.24 -2.84
N LEU A 162 19.07 1.54 -3.50
CA LEU A 162 18.10 0.69 -2.81
C LEU A 162 18.81 -0.44 -2.05
N ALA A 163 19.80 -1.09 -2.65
CA ALA A 163 20.57 -2.17 -2.03
C ALA A 163 21.24 -1.72 -0.73
N ARG A 164 21.91 -0.56 -0.72
CA ARG A 164 22.56 -0.02 0.49
C ARG A 164 21.55 0.30 1.59
N TRP A 165 20.39 0.85 1.24
CA TRP A 165 19.34 1.07 2.23
C TRP A 165 18.79 -0.27 2.76
N ILE A 166 18.54 -1.25 1.90
CA ILE A 166 18.07 -2.59 2.30
C ILE A 166 19.05 -3.23 3.28
N GLU A 167 20.34 -3.18 3.01
CA GLU A 167 21.39 -3.72 3.88
C GLU A 167 21.32 -3.10 5.27
N SER A 168 21.24 -1.77 5.37
CA SER A 168 21.09 -1.09 6.67
C SER A 168 19.75 -1.38 7.33
N PHE A 169 18.66 -1.43 6.56
CA PHE A 169 17.32 -1.63 7.11
C PHE A 169 17.10 -3.06 7.58
N ALA A 170 17.73 -4.06 6.95
CA ALA A 170 17.69 -5.46 7.35
C ALA A 170 18.25 -5.71 8.76
N GLU A 171 19.03 -4.78 9.31
CA GLU A 171 19.51 -4.86 10.69
C GLU A 171 18.48 -4.37 11.72
N THR A 172 17.43 -3.68 11.29
CA THR A 172 16.34 -3.23 12.16
C THR A 172 15.35 -4.35 12.43
N ARG A 173 14.59 -4.23 13.53
CA ARG A 173 13.49 -5.16 13.81
C ARG A 173 12.47 -5.18 12.67
N ALA A 174 12.03 -4.02 12.17
CA ALA A 174 11.12 -3.94 11.03
C ALA A 174 11.67 -4.64 9.77
N GLY A 175 12.94 -4.47 9.45
CA GLY A 175 13.56 -5.08 8.27
C GLY A 175 13.68 -6.60 8.32
N ARG A 176 13.82 -7.17 9.53
CA ARG A 176 13.90 -8.62 9.75
C ARG A 176 12.54 -9.32 9.77
N ASN A 177 11.47 -8.57 9.97
CA ASN A 177 10.12 -9.08 10.10
C ASN A 177 9.28 -8.81 8.83
N PRO A 178 8.06 -9.38 8.73
CA PRO A 178 7.22 -9.18 7.57
C PRO A 178 6.87 -7.72 7.29
N LEU A 179 6.88 -7.37 6.01
CA LEU A 179 6.64 -6.02 5.50
C LEU A 179 5.61 -6.05 4.39
N SER A 180 4.87 -4.96 4.26
CA SER A 180 3.87 -4.77 3.22
C SER A 180 4.33 -3.73 2.20
N MET A 181 4.03 -3.97 0.93
CA MET A 181 4.32 -3.10 -0.21
C MET A 181 2.98 -2.67 -0.82
N LEU A 182 2.53 -1.45 -0.51
CA LEU A 182 1.37 -0.85 -1.15
C LEU A 182 1.77 -0.45 -2.57
N ASN A 183 1.09 -1.01 -3.56
CA ASN A 183 1.25 -0.70 -4.98
C ASN A 183 0.00 0.04 -5.46
N LEU A 184 0.19 1.20 -6.07
CA LEU A 184 -0.84 1.81 -6.93
C LEU A 184 -0.42 1.65 -8.38
N LEU A 185 -1.39 1.33 -9.24
CA LEU A 185 -1.15 0.89 -10.60
C LEU A 185 -2.08 1.63 -11.55
N ALA A 186 -1.49 2.36 -12.49
CA ALA A 186 -2.16 2.85 -13.68
C ALA A 186 -1.62 2.09 -14.89
N PHE A 187 -2.52 1.71 -15.79
CA PHE A 187 -2.21 0.86 -16.94
C PHE A 187 -2.28 1.71 -18.20
N LYS A 188 -1.40 1.41 -19.15
CA LYS A 188 -1.57 1.90 -20.51
C LYS A 188 -2.82 1.28 -21.13
N ALA A 189 -3.43 2.01 -22.07
CA ALA A 189 -4.59 1.53 -22.81
C ALA A 189 -4.34 0.14 -23.40
N GLY A 190 -5.25 -0.80 -23.16
CA GLY A 190 -5.16 -2.19 -23.64
C GLY A 190 -4.12 -3.08 -22.96
N MET A 191 -3.32 -2.58 -22.01
CA MET A 191 -2.19 -3.33 -21.45
C MET A 191 -2.49 -4.10 -20.15
N LYS A 192 -3.72 -4.01 -19.63
CA LYS A 192 -4.13 -4.73 -18.41
C LYS A 192 -3.90 -6.24 -18.51
N GLU A 193 -4.17 -6.85 -19.66
CA GLU A 193 -3.93 -8.30 -19.85
C GLU A 193 -2.45 -8.68 -19.76
N SER A 194 -1.54 -7.82 -20.24
CA SER A 194 -0.10 -8.02 -20.05
C SER A 194 0.25 -8.00 -18.57
N TYR A 195 -0.29 -7.03 -17.82
CA TYR A 195 -0.08 -6.97 -16.38
C TYR A 195 -0.63 -8.19 -15.64
N LEU A 196 -1.78 -8.74 -16.05
CA LEU A 196 -2.33 -9.97 -15.48
C LEU A 196 -1.40 -11.17 -15.70
N LYS A 197 -0.66 -11.24 -16.81
CA LYS A 197 0.39 -12.27 -17.00
C LYS A 197 1.50 -12.14 -15.96
N TYR A 198 1.92 -10.91 -15.65
CA TYR A 198 2.85 -10.65 -14.54
C TYR A 198 2.25 -11.08 -13.19
N GLY A 199 1.03 -10.65 -12.87
CA GLY A 199 0.37 -10.97 -11.61
C GLY A 199 0.21 -12.48 -11.39
N LYS A 200 -0.14 -13.23 -12.44
CA LYS A 200 -0.20 -14.69 -12.42
C LYS A 200 1.16 -15.31 -12.14
N ALA A 201 2.20 -14.89 -12.88
CA ALA A 201 3.55 -15.39 -12.67
C ALA A 201 4.05 -15.10 -11.24
N PHE A 202 3.80 -13.90 -10.72
CA PHE A 202 4.12 -13.51 -9.34
C PHE A 202 3.48 -14.45 -8.31
N GLY A 203 2.16 -14.64 -8.41
CA GLY A 203 1.38 -15.44 -7.47
C GLY A 203 1.65 -16.96 -7.54
N GLU A 204 1.96 -17.48 -8.72
CA GLU A 204 2.16 -18.93 -8.91
C GLU A 204 3.62 -19.36 -8.79
N SER A 205 4.59 -18.45 -9.03
CA SER A 205 6.01 -18.84 -9.16
C SER A 205 6.99 -17.80 -8.60
N ILE A 206 7.38 -16.80 -9.39
CA ILE A 206 8.55 -15.95 -9.17
C ILE A 206 8.50 -15.13 -7.87
N GLY A 207 7.30 -14.70 -7.46
CA GLY A 207 7.09 -13.97 -6.20
C GLY A 207 6.95 -14.94 -5.04
N ARG A 208 6.06 -15.93 -5.19
CA ARG A 208 5.77 -16.90 -4.13
C ARG A 208 6.96 -17.75 -3.70
N ARG A 209 7.88 -18.10 -4.63
CA ARG A 209 9.14 -18.81 -4.29
C ARG A 209 10.00 -18.03 -3.29
N ARG A 210 9.84 -16.71 -3.24
CA ARG A 210 10.59 -15.79 -2.37
C ARG A 210 9.74 -15.22 -1.24
N GLY A 211 8.58 -15.85 -0.98
CA GLY A 211 7.67 -15.46 0.09
C GLY A 211 6.75 -14.28 -0.25
N GLY A 212 6.81 -13.74 -1.48
CA GLY A 212 5.92 -12.68 -1.92
C GLY A 212 4.46 -13.16 -2.02
N VAL A 213 3.55 -12.48 -1.32
CA VAL A 213 2.10 -12.80 -1.32
C VAL A 213 1.28 -11.53 -1.53
N ALA A 214 0.47 -11.49 -2.58
CA ALA A 214 -0.52 -10.41 -2.77
C ALA A 214 -1.71 -10.63 -1.81
N LYS A 215 -1.67 -9.98 -0.64
CA LYS A 215 -2.64 -10.22 0.44
C LYS A 215 -3.97 -9.48 0.25
N LEU A 216 -3.93 -8.29 -0.37
CA LEU A 216 -5.12 -7.56 -0.82
C LEU A 216 -4.88 -7.05 -2.24
N VAL A 217 -5.90 -7.14 -3.09
CA VAL A 217 -5.90 -6.57 -4.44
C VAL A 217 -7.32 -6.08 -4.72
N GLY A 218 -7.46 -4.91 -5.33
CA GLY A 218 -8.76 -4.38 -5.70
C GLY A 218 -8.68 -3.39 -6.86
N ASN A 219 -9.80 -3.24 -7.55
CA ASN A 219 -9.95 -2.21 -8.58
C ASN A 219 -10.33 -0.91 -7.90
N VAL A 220 -9.59 0.17 -8.18
CA VAL A 220 -9.93 1.51 -7.72
C VAL A 220 -11.27 1.92 -8.32
N VAL A 221 -12.12 2.50 -7.47
CA VAL A 221 -13.44 3.01 -7.84
C VAL A 221 -13.32 4.51 -8.02
N ILE A 222 -13.69 4.95 -9.20
CA ILE A 222 -13.74 6.37 -9.56
C ILE A 222 -15.20 6.81 -9.39
N ASP A 223 -15.43 7.91 -8.65
CA ASP A 223 -16.79 8.42 -8.45
C ASP A 223 -17.30 9.00 -9.78
N GLN A 224 -18.19 8.25 -10.45
CA GLN A 224 -18.75 8.59 -11.76
C GLN A 224 -19.62 9.86 -11.75
N ARG A 225 -19.85 10.49 -10.58
CA ARG A 225 -20.56 11.77 -10.48
C ARG A 225 -19.64 12.97 -10.65
N ASP A 226 -18.34 12.75 -10.65
CA ASP A 226 -17.36 13.76 -11.02
C ASP A 226 -17.02 13.57 -12.50
N GLN A 227 -17.56 14.45 -13.35
CA GLN A 227 -17.37 14.41 -14.80
C GLN A 227 -15.89 14.50 -15.17
N GLN A 228 -15.09 15.20 -14.36
CA GLN A 228 -13.64 15.27 -14.52
C GLN A 228 -12.99 13.91 -14.25
N ALA A 229 -13.44 13.20 -13.20
CA ALA A 229 -12.92 11.89 -12.84
C ALA A 229 -13.27 10.82 -13.90
N GLU A 230 -14.41 10.93 -14.59
CA GLU A 230 -14.77 10.01 -15.68
C GLU A 230 -13.93 10.25 -16.96
N GLU A 231 -13.54 11.50 -17.23
CA GLU A 231 -12.60 11.82 -18.31
C GLU A 231 -11.17 11.38 -17.95
N ASP A 232 -10.74 11.59 -16.71
CA ASP A 232 -9.41 11.17 -16.21
C ASP A 232 -9.24 9.65 -16.20
N ALA A 233 -10.32 8.91 -15.91
CA ALA A 233 -10.38 7.45 -16.04
C ALA A 233 -10.13 6.97 -17.48
N LYS A 234 -10.59 7.75 -18.46
CA LYS A 234 -10.46 7.45 -19.89
C LYS A 234 -9.12 7.94 -20.46
N SER A 235 -8.51 8.97 -19.89
CA SER A 235 -7.22 9.52 -20.32
C SER A 235 -6.00 8.85 -19.68
N GLY A 236 -6.19 7.96 -18.70
CA GLY A 236 -5.09 7.31 -17.97
C GLY A 236 -4.49 8.19 -16.85
N SER A 237 -5.23 9.20 -16.39
CA SER A 237 -4.82 10.12 -15.33
C SER A 237 -5.19 9.64 -13.92
N SER A 238 -5.67 8.40 -13.76
CA SER A 238 -6.16 7.85 -12.49
C SER A 238 -5.57 6.48 -12.18
N TRP A 239 -5.50 6.14 -10.89
CA TRP A 239 -5.17 4.79 -10.46
C TRP A 239 -6.29 3.81 -10.86
N HIS A 240 -5.92 2.66 -11.42
CA HIS A 240 -6.88 1.62 -11.81
C HIS A 240 -6.96 0.49 -10.77
N GLU A 241 -5.84 0.14 -10.17
CA GLU A 241 -5.74 -0.95 -9.20
C GLU A 241 -4.83 -0.57 -8.04
N PHE A 242 -5.14 -1.15 -6.88
CA PHE A 242 -4.18 -1.24 -5.79
C PHE A 242 -3.88 -2.70 -5.47
N ALA A 243 -2.66 -2.95 -5.01
CA ALA A 243 -2.28 -4.22 -4.42
C ALA A 243 -1.45 -3.99 -3.17
N LEU A 244 -1.64 -4.83 -2.16
CA LEU A 244 -0.79 -4.88 -0.98
C LEU A 244 -0.10 -6.24 -0.98
N ALA A 245 1.21 -6.24 -1.23
CA ALA A 245 2.02 -7.46 -1.24
C ALA A 245 2.82 -7.58 0.05
N SER A 246 2.79 -8.75 0.69
CA SER A 246 3.59 -9.08 1.87
C SER A 246 4.87 -9.81 1.47
N TYR A 247 5.95 -9.56 2.20
CA TYR A 247 7.19 -10.33 2.14
C TYR A 247 7.62 -10.70 3.57
N PRO A 248 8.26 -11.86 3.79
CA PRO A 248 8.68 -12.27 5.13
C PRO A 248 9.75 -11.36 5.77
N SER A 249 10.55 -10.68 4.94
CA SER A 249 11.50 -9.65 5.39
C SER A 249 11.92 -8.77 4.22
N ILE A 250 12.67 -7.68 4.48
CA ILE A 250 13.19 -6.85 3.39
C ILE A 250 14.17 -7.61 2.49
N LEU A 251 14.90 -8.59 3.02
CA LEU A 251 15.83 -9.40 2.23
C LEU A 251 15.10 -10.34 1.26
N HIS A 252 13.91 -10.83 1.61
CA HIS A 252 13.08 -11.60 0.69
C HIS A 252 12.58 -10.75 -0.48
N PHE A 253 12.21 -9.50 -0.21
CA PHE A 253 11.90 -8.54 -1.25
C PHE A 253 13.13 -8.25 -2.13
N ALA A 254 14.29 -8.03 -1.53
CA ALA A 254 15.54 -7.78 -2.23
C ALA A 254 15.97 -8.94 -3.15
N ASP A 255 15.88 -10.18 -2.64
CA ASP A 255 16.19 -11.41 -3.40
C ASP A 255 15.30 -11.51 -4.65
N MET A 256 14.04 -11.10 -4.56
CA MET A 256 13.16 -11.02 -5.71
C MET A 256 13.64 -9.98 -6.72
N LEU A 257 13.95 -8.76 -6.26
CA LEU A 257 14.42 -7.69 -7.15
C LEU A 257 15.74 -8.03 -7.85
N ALA A 258 16.64 -8.72 -7.16
CA ALA A 258 17.95 -9.12 -7.66
C ALA A 258 17.91 -10.27 -8.67
N SER A 259 16.81 -11.02 -8.75
CA SER A 259 16.75 -12.26 -9.50
C SER A 259 16.45 -12.09 -10.99
N GLU A 260 17.16 -12.87 -11.82
CA GLU A 260 16.98 -12.82 -13.27
C GLU A 260 15.60 -13.28 -13.73
N ASP A 261 15.05 -14.33 -13.10
CA ASP A 261 13.76 -14.91 -13.48
C ASP A 261 12.59 -13.97 -13.16
N TYR A 262 12.66 -13.27 -12.02
CA TYR A 262 11.71 -12.20 -11.72
C TYR A 262 11.84 -11.06 -12.73
N GLN A 263 13.06 -10.58 -12.98
CA GLN A 263 13.28 -9.44 -13.87
C GLN A 263 12.88 -9.73 -15.32
N ALA A 264 13.05 -10.97 -15.79
CA ALA A 264 12.59 -11.37 -17.11
C ALA A 264 11.07 -11.21 -17.28
N VAL A 265 10.27 -11.52 -16.26
CA VAL A 265 8.81 -11.35 -16.28
C VAL A 265 8.43 -9.89 -16.03
N ASN A 266 9.07 -9.21 -15.08
CA ASN A 266 8.85 -7.81 -14.76
C ASN A 266 9.06 -6.91 -15.99
N LEU A 267 10.22 -7.02 -16.64
CA LEU A 267 10.58 -6.20 -17.80
C LEU A 267 9.77 -6.56 -19.04
N LYS A 268 9.28 -7.80 -19.15
CA LYS A 268 8.47 -8.24 -20.30
C LYS A 268 7.00 -7.86 -20.17
N TYR A 269 6.41 -7.97 -18.98
CA TYR A 269 4.96 -7.90 -18.80
C TYR A 269 4.48 -6.78 -17.88
N ARG A 270 5.24 -6.43 -16.83
CA ARG A 270 4.86 -5.40 -15.84
C ARG A 270 5.22 -4.01 -16.34
N VAL A 271 6.51 -3.74 -16.52
CA VAL A 271 7.03 -2.39 -16.86
C VAL A 271 6.39 -1.83 -18.13
N PRO A 272 6.28 -2.58 -19.25
CA PRO A 272 5.68 -2.02 -20.46
C PRO A 272 4.19 -1.70 -20.31
N ALA A 273 3.48 -2.39 -19.40
CA ALA A 273 2.05 -2.27 -19.22
C ALA A 273 1.61 -1.08 -18.35
N LEU A 274 2.52 -0.55 -17.53
CA LEU A 274 2.22 0.51 -16.58
C LEU A 274 2.38 1.89 -17.22
N GLU A 275 1.38 2.75 -17.01
CA GLU A 275 1.42 4.16 -17.38
C GLU A 275 2.07 4.98 -16.26
N ASP A 276 1.73 4.65 -15.01
CA ASP A 276 2.36 5.12 -13.79
C ASP A 276 2.22 4.06 -12.69
N THR A 277 3.09 4.12 -11.69
CA THR A 277 3.04 3.24 -10.52
C THR A 277 3.81 3.86 -9.37
N CYS A 278 3.36 3.57 -8.15
CA CYS A 278 4.15 3.80 -6.95
C CYS A 278 4.14 2.54 -6.07
N ILE A 279 5.18 2.41 -5.24
CA ILE A 279 5.33 1.34 -4.26
C ILE A 279 5.80 1.97 -2.95
N LEU A 280 4.97 1.86 -1.92
CA LEU A 280 5.27 2.30 -0.57
C LEU A 280 5.52 1.09 0.33
N CYS A 281 6.68 1.03 0.95
CA CYS A 281 7.02 0.05 1.98
C CYS A 281 6.44 0.49 3.32
N THR A 282 5.72 -0.41 3.98
CA THR A 282 5.08 -0.20 5.28
C THR A 282 5.29 -1.41 6.19
N SER A 283 5.21 -1.22 7.51
CA SER A 283 5.35 -2.28 8.52
C SER A 283 4.18 -2.27 9.50
N GLU A 284 3.39 -3.35 9.53
CA GLU A 284 2.41 -3.58 10.60
C GLU A 284 3.06 -4.00 11.92
N ILE A 285 4.23 -4.65 11.86
CA ILE A 285 4.95 -5.11 13.06
C ILE A 285 5.35 -3.94 13.95
N GLU A 286 5.78 -2.82 13.36
CA GLU A 286 6.06 -1.58 14.10
C GLU A 286 4.82 -1.07 14.86
N ILE A 287 3.61 -1.25 14.30
CA ILE A 287 2.36 -0.86 14.97
C ILE A 287 2.04 -1.83 16.11
N GLU A 288 2.24 -3.12 15.91
CA GLU A 288 2.05 -4.13 16.97
C GLU A 288 3.01 -3.92 18.15
N ASP A 289 4.29 -3.66 17.87
CA ASP A 289 5.30 -3.41 18.90
C ASP A 289 4.98 -2.15 19.72
N LEU A 290 4.57 -1.07 19.05
CA LEU A 290 4.11 0.16 19.71
C LEU A 290 2.89 -0.10 20.62
N LEU A 291 1.92 -0.90 20.17
CA LEU A 291 0.74 -1.23 20.96
C LEU A 291 1.02 -2.20 22.11
N ALA A 292 2.05 -3.04 21.98
CA ALA A 292 2.52 -3.94 23.02
C ALA A 292 3.40 -3.24 24.06
N GLY A 293 3.86 -2.01 23.80
CA GLY A 293 4.80 -1.29 24.65
C GLY A 293 6.24 -1.80 24.53
N ASN A 294 6.57 -2.51 23.45
CA ASN A 294 7.88 -3.08 23.18
C ASN A 294 8.81 -2.08 22.46
N ASP A 295 8.80 -0.81 22.87
CA ASP A 295 9.68 0.25 22.34
C ASP A 295 11.13 0.07 22.83
N ASP A 296 11.75 -1.04 22.43
CA ASP A 296 13.20 -1.16 22.46
C ASP A 296 13.77 -0.31 21.33
N ASN A 297 14.01 0.97 21.65
CA ASN A 297 14.91 1.88 20.95
C ASN A 297 14.37 2.44 19.62
N VAL A 298 13.42 3.38 19.70
CA VAL A 298 13.34 4.46 18.68
C VAL A 298 14.59 5.31 18.84
N GLY A 299 15.66 4.84 18.22
CA GLY A 299 16.88 5.61 18.03
C GLY A 299 16.50 6.94 17.41
N THR A 300 16.93 8.00 18.07
CA THR A 300 17.16 9.32 17.52
C THR A 300 18.09 9.20 16.31
N ALA A 301 17.53 8.76 15.18
CA ALA A 301 18.17 8.87 13.88
C ALA A 301 18.13 10.35 13.49
N SER A 302 19.23 11.00 13.83
CA SER A 302 19.67 12.32 13.39
C SER A 302 19.01 12.77 12.09
N SER A 303 18.38 13.94 12.16
CA SER A 303 18.03 14.78 11.04
C SER A 303 19.24 14.99 10.12
N ASN A 304 19.44 14.11 9.14
CA ASN A 304 20.20 14.41 7.94
C ASN A 304 19.24 14.45 6.76
N SER A 305 18.53 15.58 6.70
CA SER A 305 17.86 16.04 5.49
C SER A 305 18.94 16.30 4.43
N GLN A 306 19.17 15.32 3.55
CA GLN A 306 19.81 15.61 2.27
C GLN A 306 18.75 16.19 1.34
N THR A 307 18.71 17.52 1.32
CA THR A 307 18.00 18.29 0.31
C THR A 307 18.61 17.98 -1.06
N VAL A 308 17.94 17.15 -1.87
CA VAL A 308 18.24 17.06 -3.30
C VAL A 308 17.71 18.33 -3.94
N LYS A 309 18.55 19.35 -4.06
CA LYS A 309 18.29 20.51 -4.92
C LYS A 309 18.33 20.04 -6.37
N VAL A 310 17.15 19.79 -6.95
CA VAL A 310 16.97 19.70 -8.40
C VAL A 310 17.29 21.07 -8.98
N THR A 311 18.48 21.20 -9.58
CA THR A 311 18.87 22.41 -10.30
C THR A 311 18.31 22.30 -11.71
N ALA A 312 17.18 22.95 -11.97
CA ALA A 312 16.72 23.19 -13.33
C ALA A 312 17.66 24.19 -14.00
N LYS A 313 18.37 23.77 -15.05
CA LYS A 313 19.04 24.69 -15.98
C LYS A 313 18.01 25.16 -17.01
N LEU A 314 17.78 26.46 -17.05
CA LEU A 314 17.45 27.18 -18.28
C LEU A 314 18.69 27.26 -19.18
#